data_AF-A0A7C8GUJ5-F1
#
_entry.id   AF-A0A7C8GUJ5-F1
#
_cell.length_a   1.000
_cell.length_b   1.000
_cell.length_c   1.000
_cell.angle_alpha   90.00
_cell.angle_beta   90.00
_cell.angle_gamma   90.00
#
_symmetry.space_group_name_H-M   'P 1'
#
loop_
_entity.id
_entity.type
_entity.pdbx_description
1 polymer ?
#
loop_
_entity_poly.entity_id
_entity_poly.type
_entity_poly.pdbx_seq_one_letter_code
_entity_poly.pdbx_strand_id
1 'polypeptide(L)'
;MMKWEADDLPKYFEAKEYIDTVLVPLIPIQLSNEADSLKLANYQKTLQIIAREAERDFAGRMLLSPVYTYVQAASYQKEQERINQWIQLLFKEDFKHVFFLTFDVKWKKEEKGLDGTLLWLPGTVIENYQSVLTKKWINEQTSQLNELIKSFW
;
A
#
# COMPACT_ATOMS: atom_id res chain seq x y z
N MET A 1 6.62 2.14 14.98
CA MET A 1 6.41 1.79 13.57
C MET A 1 6.63 0.30 13.45
N MET A 2 5.77 -0.37 12.72
CA MET A 2 5.82 -1.78 12.39
C MET A 2 5.88 -1.86 10.87
N LYS A 3 7.09 -1.73 10.34
CA LYS A 3 7.36 -1.84 8.90
C LYS A 3 8.19 -3.08 8.65
N TRP A 4 8.22 -3.55 7.40
CA TRP A 4 9.19 -4.55 6.97
C TRP A 4 10.60 -3.96 6.86
N GLU A 5 11.17 -3.62 8.01
CA GLU A 5 12.51 -3.05 8.19
C GLU A 5 13.18 -3.77 9.37
N ALA A 6 14.51 -3.90 9.30
CA ALA A 6 15.29 -4.66 10.29
C ALA A 6 15.05 -4.20 11.73
N ASP A 7 14.89 -2.89 11.95
CA ASP A 7 14.72 -2.28 13.27
C ASP A 7 13.29 -2.43 13.82
N ASP A 8 12.33 -2.84 12.99
CA ASP A 8 10.91 -2.92 13.35
C ASP A 8 10.41 -4.37 13.49
N LEU A 9 11.02 -5.33 12.77
CA LEU A 9 10.62 -6.73 12.85
C LEU A 9 10.71 -7.34 14.26
N PRO A 10 11.76 -7.10 15.09
CA PRO A 10 11.77 -7.58 16.46
C PRO A 10 10.56 -7.11 17.27
N LYS A 11 10.20 -5.82 17.13
CA LYS A 11 9.03 -5.22 17.81
C LYS A 11 7.72 -5.83 17.30
N TYR A 12 7.63 -6.12 16.00
CA TYR A 12 6.48 -6.82 15.42
C TYR A 12 6.31 -8.20 16.08
N PHE A 13 7.38 -8.99 16.20
CA PHE A 13 7.29 -10.31 16.82
C PHE A 13 6.95 -10.25 18.32
N GLU A 14 7.44 -9.24 19.05
CA GLU A 14 7.07 -9.01 20.45
C GLU A 14 5.61 -8.62 20.64
N ALA A 15 5.02 -7.89 19.69
CA ALA A 15 3.65 -7.37 19.76
C ALA A 15 2.68 -8.06 18.77
N LYS A 16 3.04 -9.23 18.24
CA LYS A 16 2.34 -9.89 17.13
C LYS A 16 0.85 -10.10 17.38
N GLU A 17 0.47 -10.41 18.61
CA GLU A 17 -0.93 -10.64 19.01
C GLU A 17 -1.82 -9.38 18.90
N TYR A 18 -1.22 -8.19 18.87
CA TYR A 18 -1.93 -6.91 18.75
C TYR A 18 -1.95 -6.38 17.31
N ILE A 19 -1.19 -6.99 16.41
CA ILE A 19 -1.06 -6.58 15.02
C ILE A 19 -1.90 -7.51 14.14
N ASP A 20 -3.12 -7.07 13.83
CA ASP A 20 -4.10 -7.86 13.07
C ASP A 20 -4.30 -7.38 11.63
N THR A 21 -3.61 -6.31 11.24
CA THR A 21 -3.75 -5.67 9.92
C THR A 21 -2.43 -5.61 9.17
N VAL A 22 -2.45 -5.92 7.87
CA VAL A 22 -1.31 -5.70 6.95
C VAL A 22 -1.71 -4.74 5.84
N LEU A 23 -0.85 -3.77 5.56
CA LEU A 23 -0.97 -2.86 4.43
C LEU A 23 0.06 -3.22 3.36
N VAL A 24 -0.42 -3.47 2.15
CA VAL A 24 0.35 -3.92 0.99
C VAL A 24 0.32 -2.87 -0.12
N PRO A 25 1.39 -2.08 -0.31
CA PRO A 25 1.46 -1.12 -1.40
C PRO A 25 1.64 -1.83 -2.76
N LEU A 26 0.78 -1.54 -3.74
CA LEU A 26 0.87 -2.05 -5.10
C LEU A 26 1.36 -0.96 -6.05
N ILE A 27 2.54 -1.15 -6.64
CA ILE A 27 3.20 -0.13 -7.46
C ILE A 27 3.55 -0.70 -8.84
N PRO A 28 2.99 -0.16 -9.93
CA PRO A 28 3.38 -0.56 -11.26
C PRO A 28 4.74 0.03 -11.64
N ILE A 29 5.48 -0.68 -12.48
CA ILE A 29 6.68 -0.19 -13.18
C ILE A 29 6.54 -0.36 -14.68
N GLN A 30 7.19 0.53 -15.43
CA GLN A 30 7.38 0.39 -16.87
C GLN A 30 8.60 1.19 -17.31
N LEU A 31 9.10 0.88 -18.52
CA LEU A 31 10.18 1.59 -19.19
C LEU A 31 9.83 1.87 -20.67
N SER A 32 8.54 1.93 -20.99
CA SER A 32 8.06 2.11 -22.37
C SER A 32 8.35 3.51 -22.90
N ASN A 33 8.22 4.54 -22.06
CA ASN A 33 8.58 5.93 -22.34
C ASN A 33 8.91 6.68 -21.04
N GLU A 34 9.67 7.77 -21.17
CA GLU A 34 10.19 8.55 -20.05
C GLU A 34 9.07 9.20 -19.22
N ALA A 35 8.11 9.87 -19.87
CA ALA A 35 7.06 10.62 -19.19
C ALA A 35 6.23 9.72 -18.27
N ASP A 36 5.81 8.55 -18.76
CA ASP A 36 5.06 7.61 -17.95
C ASP A 36 5.91 6.97 -16.85
N SER A 37 7.18 6.68 -17.13
CA SER A 37 8.10 6.11 -16.13
C SER A 37 8.35 7.08 -14.98
N LEU A 38 8.54 8.37 -15.28
CA LEU A 38 8.67 9.45 -14.30
C LEU A 38 7.39 9.60 -13.46
N LYS A 39 6.22 9.52 -14.10
CA LYS A 39 4.93 9.54 -13.40
C LYS A 39 4.80 8.38 -12.41
N LEU A 40 5.13 7.16 -12.82
CA LEU A 40 5.08 5.99 -11.93
C LEU A 40 6.10 6.10 -10.78
N ALA A 41 7.31 6.60 -11.03
CA ALA A 41 8.30 6.86 -9.99
C ALA A 41 7.81 7.92 -8.97
N ASN A 42 7.11 8.96 -9.44
CA ASN A 42 6.48 9.95 -8.57
C ASN A 42 5.39 9.33 -7.70
N TYR A 43 4.48 8.57 -8.32
CA TYR A 43 3.43 7.83 -7.64
C TYR A 43 3.99 6.85 -6.60
N GLN A 44 5.09 6.17 -6.90
CA GLN A 44 5.76 5.28 -5.95
C GLN A 44 6.17 6.02 -4.68
N LYS A 45 6.86 7.15 -4.83
CA LYS A 45 7.32 7.95 -3.69
C LYS A 45 6.14 8.47 -2.87
N THR A 46 5.11 8.98 -3.54
CA THR A 46 3.91 9.51 -2.87
C THR A 46 3.15 8.42 -2.11
N LEU A 47 2.93 7.26 -2.73
CA LEU A 47 2.21 6.15 -2.11
C LEU A 47 2.94 5.62 -0.87
N GLN A 48 4.28 5.52 -0.93
CA GLN A 48 5.08 5.10 0.22
C GLN A 48 5.03 6.09 1.38
N ILE A 49 4.95 7.41 1.11
CA ILE A 49 4.76 8.40 2.17
C ILE A 49 3.40 8.18 2.83
N ILE A 50 2.32 8.12 2.04
CA ILE A 50 0.96 7.91 2.58
C ILE A 50 0.88 6.60 3.38
N ALA A 51 1.44 5.50 2.87
CA ALA A 51 1.43 4.20 3.54
C ALA A 51 2.15 4.23 4.90
N ARG A 52 3.27 4.95 4.99
CA ARG A 52 4.02 5.13 6.25
C ARG A 52 3.26 5.99 7.25
N GLU A 53 2.64 7.06 6.79
CA GLU A 53 1.82 7.92 7.65
C GLU A 53 0.61 7.14 8.18
N ALA A 54 -0.04 6.33 7.34
CA ALA A 54 -1.13 5.45 7.76
C ALA A 54 -0.69 4.42 8.81
N GLU A 55 0.42 3.71 8.58
CA GLU A 55 0.97 2.77 9.58
C GLU A 55 1.21 3.44 10.93
N ARG A 56 1.84 4.64 10.91
CA ARG A 56 2.10 5.41 12.12
C ARG A 56 0.82 5.74 12.88
N ASP A 57 -0.24 6.10 12.19
CA ASP A 57 -1.52 6.50 12.79
C ASP A 57 -2.28 5.32 13.43
N PHE A 58 -2.01 4.07 12.99
CA PHE A 58 -2.57 2.86 13.59
C PHE A 58 -1.69 2.24 14.70
N ALA A 59 -0.64 2.95 15.13
CA ALA A 59 0.06 2.78 16.42
C ALA A 59 0.36 1.32 16.83
N GLY A 60 0.86 0.50 15.90
CA GLY A 60 1.25 -0.89 16.20
C GLY A 60 0.12 -1.91 16.13
N ARG A 61 -0.98 -1.62 15.42
CA ARG A 61 -1.96 -2.64 14.97
C ARG A 61 -1.80 -3.03 13.50
N MET A 62 -0.94 -2.32 12.77
CA MET A 62 -0.74 -2.49 11.34
C MET A 62 0.72 -2.78 11.03
N LEU A 63 1.00 -3.82 10.25
CA LEU A 63 2.29 -4.04 9.60
C LEU A 63 2.27 -3.42 8.20
N LEU A 64 3.21 -2.54 7.90
CA LEU A 64 3.47 -2.11 6.53
C LEU A 64 4.44 -3.07 5.86
N SER A 65 3.93 -3.82 4.87
CA SER A 65 4.74 -4.77 4.09
C SER A 65 5.63 -4.05 3.05
N PRO A 66 6.60 -4.76 2.44
CA PRO A 66 7.29 -4.25 1.27
C PRO A 66 6.32 -3.93 0.13
N VAL A 67 6.75 -3.06 -0.77
CA VAL A 67 6.01 -2.80 -2.00
C VAL A 67 5.92 -4.08 -2.84
N TYR A 68 4.71 -4.45 -3.25
CA TYR A 68 4.50 -5.38 -4.35
C TYR A 68 4.60 -4.64 -5.68
N THR A 69 5.64 -4.96 -6.44
CA THR A 69 5.91 -4.35 -7.75
C THR A 69 5.49 -5.27 -8.89
N TYR A 70 4.85 -4.70 -9.92
CA TYR A 70 4.41 -5.43 -11.10
C TYR A 70 4.60 -4.60 -12.36
N VAL A 71 4.63 -5.24 -13.52
CA VAL A 71 4.79 -4.54 -14.80
C VAL A 71 3.43 -3.99 -15.25
N GLN A 72 3.37 -2.70 -15.60
CA GLN A 72 2.13 -2.00 -15.98
C GLN A 72 1.38 -2.66 -17.17
N ALA A 73 2.12 -3.30 -18.06
CA ALA A 73 1.61 -4.01 -19.24
C ALA A 73 1.29 -5.49 -18.97
N ALA A 74 1.49 -5.99 -17.74
CA ALA A 74 1.18 -7.36 -17.38
C ALA A 74 -0.34 -7.62 -17.36
N SER A 75 -0.69 -8.90 -17.36
CA SER A 75 -2.07 -9.32 -17.09
C SER A 75 -2.37 -9.14 -15.60
N TYR A 76 -3.31 -8.25 -15.28
CA TYR A 76 -3.71 -7.98 -13.90
C TYR A 76 -4.32 -9.20 -13.22
N GLN A 77 -5.01 -10.05 -13.97
CA GLN A 77 -5.47 -11.35 -13.48
C GLN A 77 -4.30 -12.23 -13.00
N LYS A 78 -3.21 -12.32 -13.76
CA LYS A 78 -2.01 -13.07 -13.33
C LYS A 78 -1.33 -12.42 -12.14
N GLU A 79 -1.30 -11.09 -12.07
CA GLU A 79 -0.75 -10.38 -10.90
C GLU A 79 -1.63 -10.59 -9.66
N GLN A 80 -2.96 -10.62 -9.82
CA GLN A 80 -3.93 -10.96 -8.78
C GLN A 80 -3.68 -12.38 -8.23
N GLU A 81 -3.52 -13.37 -9.11
CA GLU A 81 -3.20 -14.75 -8.70
C GLU A 81 -1.89 -14.81 -7.90
N ARG A 82 -0.84 -14.12 -8.35
CA ARG A 82 0.46 -14.08 -7.66
C ARG A 82 0.39 -13.42 -6.31
N ILE A 83 -0.26 -12.26 -6.20
CA ILE A 83 -0.32 -11.56 -4.92
C ILE A 83 -1.20 -12.32 -3.93
N ASN A 84 -2.27 -12.98 -4.37
CA ASN A 84 -3.05 -13.86 -3.51
C ASN A 84 -2.20 -15.01 -2.96
N GLN A 85 -1.37 -15.65 -3.79
CA GLN A 85 -0.43 -16.67 -3.29
C GLN A 85 0.49 -16.12 -2.19
N TRP A 86 0.96 -14.88 -2.34
CA TRP A 86 1.76 -14.21 -1.32
C TRP A 86 0.99 -14.02 -0.01
N ILE A 87 -0.27 -13.54 -0.08
CA ILE A 87 -1.14 -13.41 1.09
C ILE A 87 -1.36 -14.77 1.78
N GLN A 88 -1.68 -15.81 1.00
CA GLN A 88 -1.93 -17.15 1.52
C GLN A 88 -0.70 -17.73 2.25
N LEU A 89 0.50 -17.49 1.72
CA LEU A 89 1.75 -18.03 2.27
C LEU A 89 2.29 -17.25 3.46
N LEU A 90 2.05 -15.94 3.53
CA LEU A 90 2.70 -15.08 4.53
C LEU A 90 1.77 -14.50 5.57
N PHE A 91 0.50 -14.24 5.23
CA PHE A 91 -0.34 -13.37 6.05
C PHE A 91 -1.64 -13.99 6.52
N LYS A 92 -2.09 -15.08 5.89
CA LYS A 92 -3.39 -15.69 6.18
C LYS A 92 -3.60 -16.10 7.64
N GLU A 93 -2.55 -16.54 8.32
CA GLU A 93 -2.68 -17.01 9.71
C GLU A 93 -2.62 -15.87 10.73
N ASP A 94 -1.93 -14.78 10.39
CA ASP A 94 -1.54 -13.74 11.34
C ASP A 94 -2.36 -12.44 11.20
N PHE A 95 -2.96 -12.19 10.04
CA PHE A 95 -3.64 -10.93 9.75
C PHE A 95 -5.11 -11.16 9.42
N LYS A 96 -5.99 -10.53 10.21
CA LYS A 96 -7.44 -10.52 9.97
C LYS A 96 -7.81 -9.60 8.81
N HIS A 97 -7.05 -8.51 8.64
CA HIS A 97 -7.31 -7.51 7.63
C HIS A 97 -6.09 -7.36 6.70
N VAL A 98 -6.30 -7.62 5.41
CA VAL A 98 -5.31 -7.39 4.36
C VAL A 98 -5.82 -6.24 3.50
N PHE A 99 -5.07 -5.14 3.47
CA PHE A 99 -5.39 -3.98 2.63
C PHE A 99 -4.36 -3.81 1.53
N PHE A 100 -4.83 -3.68 0.30
CA PHE A 100 -4.01 -3.34 -0.86
C PHE A 100 -4.13 -1.85 -1.15
N LEU A 101 -3.03 -1.11 -1.15
CA LEU A 101 -3.03 0.32 -1.40
C LEU A 101 -2.42 0.62 -2.77
N THR A 102 -3.13 1.35 -3.64
CA THR A 102 -2.59 1.69 -4.96
C THR A 102 -3.19 2.97 -5.55
N PHE A 103 -2.46 3.56 -6.50
CA PHE A 103 -2.98 4.60 -7.40
C PHE A 103 -3.46 4.03 -8.75
N ASP A 104 -3.17 2.76 -9.05
CA ASP A 104 -3.54 2.16 -10.33
C ASP A 104 -4.98 1.64 -10.32
N VAL A 105 -5.86 2.38 -11.01
CA VAL A 105 -7.29 2.07 -11.11
C VAL A 105 -7.57 0.74 -11.79
N LYS A 106 -6.62 0.18 -12.57
CA LYS A 106 -6.82 -1.11 -13.25
C LYS A 106 -7.08 -2.26 -12.29
N TRP A 107 -6.56 -2.19 -11.05
CA TRP A 107 -6.85 -3.18 -10.01
C TRP A 107 -8.33 -3.25 -9.63
N LYS A 108 -9.13 -2.20 -9.86
CA LYS A 108 -10.58 -2.23 -9.61
C LYS A 108 -11.30 -3.29 -10.44
N LYS A 109 -10.75 -3.68 -11.59
CA LYS A 109 -11.33 -4.77 -12.41
C LYS A 109 -11.15 -6.14 -11.76
N GLU A 110 -10.03 -6.33 -11.07
CA GLU A 110 -9.64 -7.59 -10.41
C GLU A 110 -9.98 -7.60 -8.91
N GLU A 111 -10.59 -6.52 -8.39
CA GLU A 111 -10.83 -6.30 -6.96
C GLU A 111 -11.59 -7.46 -6.29
N LYS A 112 -12.57 -8.04 -6.99
CA LYS A 112 -13.36 -9.17 -6.47
C LYS A 112 -12.55 -10.45 -6.28
N GLY A 113 -11.43 -10.57 -6.98
CA GLY A 113 -10.56 -11.74 -6.91
C GLY A 113 -9.41 -11.57 -5.93
N LEU A 114 -9.24 -10.40 -5.30
CA LEU A 114 -8.17 -10.17 -4.33
C LEU A 114 -8.49 -10.81 -2.98
N ASP A 115 -7.49 -11.45 -2.37
CA ASP A 115 -7.55 -11.97 -0.99
C ASP A 115 -7.33 -10.84 0.02
N GLY A 116 -8.16 -9.81 -0.05
CA GLY A 116 -8.06 -8.60 0.76
C GLY A 116 -8.82 -7.44 0.15
N THR A 117 -8.80 -6.30 0.83
CA THR A 117 -9.56 -5.12 0.45
C THR A 117 -8.69 -4.15 -0.35
N LEU A 118 -9.16 -3.76 -1.55
CA LEU A 118 -8.46 -2.79 -2.39
C LEU A 118 -8.82 -1.34 -2.01
N LEU A 119 -7.83 -0.63 -1.49
CA LEU A 119 -7.83 0.80 -1.22
C LEU A 119 -7.17 1.52 -2.40
N TRP A 120 -8.00 1.99 -3.33
CA TRP A 120 -7.55 2.81 -4.44
C TRP A 120 -7.71 4.29 -4.12
N LEU A 121 -6.65 5.07 -4.36
CA LEU A 121 -6.65 6.52 -4.22
C LEU A 121 -6.44 7.17 -5.60
N PRO A 122 -6.95 8.39 -5.82
CA PRO A 122 -6.57 9.18 -6.99
C PRO A 122 -5.12 9.69 -6.83
N GLY A 123 -4.23 9.30 -7.75
CA GLY A 123 -2.83 9.75 -7.72
C GLY A 123 -2.63 11.13 -8.37
N THR A 124 -1.83 12.00 -7.76
CA THR A 124 -1.37 13.27 -8.35
C THR A 124 0.16 13.31 -8.43
N VAL A 125 0.69 13.99 -9.45
CA VAL A 125 2.15 14.18 -9.59
C VAL A 125 2.57 15.30 -8.65
N ILE A 126 3.52 15.00 -7.76
CA ILE A 126 4.06 15.96 -6.79
C ILE A 126 5.40 16.50 -7.28
N GLU A 127 5.46 17.81 -7.51
CA GLU A 127 6.71 18.49 -7.88
C GLU A 127 7.57 18.84 -6.67
N ASN A 128 6.96 19.33 -5.58
CA ASN A 128 7.67 19.77 -4.38
C ASN A 128 7.09 19.19 -3.08
N TYR A 129 7.70 18.09 -2.62
CA TYR A 129 7.34 17.41 -1.37
C TYR A 129 7.53 18.25 -0.10
N GLN A 130 8.29 19.34 -0.14
CA GLN A 130 8.49 20.21 1.01
C GLN A 130 7.43 21.31 1.13
N SER A 131 6.65 21.54 0.07
CA SER A 131 5.65 22.60 0.06
C SER A 131 4.54 22.35 1.09
N VAL A 132 4.01 23.43 1.66
CA VAL A 132 2.89 23.37 2.62
C VAL A 132 1.66 22.72 1.98
N LEU A 133 1.39 23.04 0.72
CA LEU A 133 0.27 22.46 -0.05
C LEU A 133 0.41 20.94 -0.19
N THR A 134 1.61 20.46 -0.54
CA THR A 134 1.85 19.02 -0.65
C THR A 134 1.70 18.30 0.69
N LYS A 135 2.25 18.85 1.78
CA LYS A 135 2.09 18.27 3.11
C LYS A 135 0.62 18.19 3.52
N LYS A 136 -0.15 19.25 3.27
CA LYS A 136 -1.59 19.27 3.54
C LYS A 136 -2.32 18.20 2.72
N TRP A 137 -2.04 18.09 1.44
CA TRP A 137 -2.64 17.09 0.57
C TRP A 137 -2.32 15.66 1.01
N ILE A 138 -1.06 15.37 1.37
CA ILE A 138 -0.66 14.05 1.90
C ILE A 138 -1.47 13.72 3.17
N ASN A 139 -1.57 14.66 4.10
CA ASN A 139 -2.34 14.46 5.33
C ASN A 139 -3.83 14.21 5.07
N GLU A 140 -4.43 14.92 4.11
CA GLU A 140 -5.81 14.69 3.69
C GLU A 140 -6.00 13.28 3.10
N GLN A 141 -5.09 12.84 2.22
CA GLN A 141 -5.14 11.48 1.65
C GLN A 141 -4.95 10.40 2.73
N THR A 142 -4.02 10.60 3.66
CA THR A 142 -3.81 9.67 4.79
C THR A 142 -5.05 9.63 5.69
N SER A 143 -5.70 10.77 5.96
CA SER A 143 -6.92 10.82 6.78
C SER A 143 -8.05 10.04 6.12
N GLN A 144 -8.28 10.24 4.82
CA GLN A 144 -9.28 9.49 4.05
C GLN A 144 -8.98 7.99 4.03
N LEU A 145 -7.71 7.62 3.85
CA LEU A 145 -7.27 6.22 3.91
C LEU A 145 -7.57 5.60 5.28
N ASN A 146 -7.27 6.33 6.37
CA ASN A 146 -7.51 5.86 7.73
C ASN A 146 -9.01 5.70 8.03
N GLU A 147 -9.85 6.62 7.54
CA GLU A 147 -11.32 6.50 7.66
C GLU A 147 -11.84 5.26 6.93
N LEU A 148 -11.35 5.00 5.72
CA LEU A 148 -11.69 3.81 4.96
C LEU A 148 -11.30 2.54 5.72
N ILE A 149 -10.05 2.44 6.19
CA ILE A 149 -9.57 1.28 6.95
C ILE A 149 -10.44 1.03 8.19
N LYS A 150 -10.75 2.07 8.97
CA LYS A 150 -11.61 1.97 10.15
C LYS A 150 -13.03 1.52 9.81
N SER A 151 -13.53 1.80 8.62
CA SER A 151 -14.87 1.35 8.20
C SER A 151 -14.96 -0.15 7.90
N PHE A 152 -13.82 -0.81 7.66
CA PHE A 152 -13.72 -2.25 7.45
C PHE A 152 -13.44 -3.04 8.74
N TRP A 153 -13.05 -2.36 9.81
CA TRP A 153 -12.87 -2.91 11.16
C TRP A 153 -14.21 -2.96 11.90
#